data_AF-A0A0B1S8B3-F1
#
_entry.id   AF-A0A0B1S8B3-F1
#
_cell.length_a   1.000
_cell.length_b   1.000
_cell.length_c   1.000
_cell.angle_alpha   90.00
_cell.angle_beta   90.00
_cell.angle_gamma   90.00
#
_symmetry.space_group_name_H-M   'P 1'
#
loop_
_entity.id
_entity.type
_entity.pdbx_description
1 polymer ?
#
loop_
_entity_poly.entity_id
_entity_poly.type
_entity_poly.pdbx_seq_one_letter_code
_entity_poly.pdbx_strand_id
1 'polypeptide(L)'
;MNPEKYKMELARAALAWYEHKLGVTVEEPTMVDTKWTLWGGVYYAASLYTTIGYGNFFPRTTAGRIVSMLYAIFGIPLVFTILCEWGFLYFTWIEYGWNWESSTSGGETSFKREIESNKPLGELDVVLPAEEQTQTVPMKAAIIFFFMWISLSAFIVRLWEYEWSYFSAFYFFFTSLTTIGTCQTPFQVYEFEVHF
;
A
#
# COMPACT_ATOMS: atom_id res chain seq x y z
N MET A 1 -7.03 -35.15 48.42
CA MET A 1 -6.18 -34.63 47.33
C MET A 1 -6.49 -35.43 46.08
N ASN A 2 -6.89 -34.79 44.97
CA ASN A 2 -7.36 -35.51 43.77
C ASN A 2 -6.17 -36.20 43.08
N PRO A 3 -6.18 -37.53 42.89
CA PRO A 3 -5.05 -38.27 42.30
C PRO A 3 -4.68 -37.81 40.90
N GLU A 4 -5.63 -37.28 40.13
CA GLU A 4 -5.36 -36.74 38.78
C GLU A 4 -4.59 -35.42 38.83
N LYS A 5 -4.85 -34.56 39.83
CA LYS A 5 -4.07 -33.32 40.02
C LYS A 5 -2.62 -33.62 40.38
N TYR A 6 -2.40 -34.63 41.23
CA TYR A 6 -1.05 -35.01 41.65
C TYR A 6 -0.18 -35.49 40.48
N LYS A 7 -0.75 -36.30 39.57
CA LYS A 7 -0.04 -36.74 38.36
C LYS A 7 0.30 -35.58 37.43
N MET A 8 -0.63 -34.63 37.25
CA MET A 8 -0.39 -33.43 36.43
C MET A 8 0.70 -32.53 37.01
N GLU A 9 0.71 -32.33 38.33
CA GLU A 9 1.76 -31.56 39.02
C GLU A 9 3.14 -32.23 38.87
N LEU A 10 3.19 -33.55 39.03
CA LEU A 10 4.43 -34.31 38.87
C LEU A 10 4.96 -34.24 37.42
N ALA A 11 4.07 -34.33 36.44
CA ALA A 11 4.43 -34.21 35.02
C ALA A 11 4.98 -32.81 34.69
N ARG A 12 4.35 -31.74 35.22
CA ARG A 12 4.84 -30.36 35.06
C ARG A 12 6.21 -30.16 35.70
N ALA A 13 6.42 -30.70 36.91
CA ALA A 13 7.70 -30.62 37.59
C ALA A 13 8.82 -31.39 36.86
N ALA A 14 8.50 -32.56 36.30
CA ALA A 14 9.44 -33.35 35.51
C ALA A 14 9.82 -32.65 34.19
N LEU A 15 8.86 -31.99 33.53
CA LEU A 15 9.10 -31.20 32.32
C LEU A 15 10.00 -29.99 32.60
N ALA A 16 9.70 -29.20 33.63
CA ALA A 16 10.49 -28.04 34.01
C ALA A 16 11.95 -28.39 34.35
N TRP A 17 12.17 -29.54 35.01
CA TRP A 17 13.52 -30.05 35.27
C TRP A 17 14.26 -30.42 33.99
N TYR A 18 13.57 -31.03 33.02
CA TYR A 18 14.14 -31.42 31.73
C TYR A 18 14.48 -30.20 30.87
N GLU A 19 13.62 -29.18 30.85
CA GLU A 19 13.79 -27.90 30.15
C GLU A 19 15.02 -27.15 30.65
N HIS A 20 15.17 -27.01 31.97
CA HIS A 20 16.34 -26.38 32.59
C HIS A 20 17.65 -27.10 32.22
N LYS A 21 17.61 -28.44 32.13
CA LYS A 21 18.80 -29.25 31.81
C LYS A 21 19.19 -29.15 30.33
N LEU A 22 18.22 -28.93 29.44
CA LEU A 22 18.45 -28.81 28.01
C LEU A 22 18.76 -27.38 27.56
N GLY A 23 18.58 -26.38 28.42
CA GLY A 23 18.81 -24.97 28.07
C GLY A 23 17.87 -24.46 26.96
N VAL A 24 16.78 -25.19 26.72
CA VAL A 24 15.77 -24.86 25.72
C VAL A 24 14.63 -24.16 26.46
N THR A 25 14.47 -22.86 26.22
CA THR A 25 13.23 -22.16 26.57
C THR A 25 12.17 -22.62 25.59
N VAL A 26 11.38 -23.62 25.98
CA VAL A 26 10.14 -23.94 25.27
C VAL A 26 9.20 -22.77 25.57
N GLU A 27 8.99 -21.91 24.58
CA GLU A 27 7.87 -20.97 24.58
C GLU A 27 6.62 -21.79 24.94
N GLU A 28 5.92 -21.43 26.02
CA GLU A 28 4.68 -22.11 26.39
C GLU A 28 3.82 -22.24 25.12
N PRO A 29 3.06 -23.33 24.93
CA PRO A 29 2.04 -23.34 23.91
C PRO A 29 0.98 -22.33 24.36
N THR A 30 1.23 -21.05 24.11
CA THR A 30 0.20 -20.06 23.90
C THR A 30 -0.78 -20.75 22.99
N MET A 31 -2.08 -20.70 23.31
CA MET A 31 -3.08 -21.15 22.37
C MET A 31 -2.86 -20.30 21.13
N VAL A 32 -2.08 -20.84 20.18
CA VAL A 32 -1.46 -20.06 19.12
C VAL A 32 -2.61 -19.42 18.43
N ASP A 33 -2.75 -18.11 18.60
CA ASP A 33 -3.84 -17.40 17.98
C ASP A 33 -3.67 -17.68 16.50
N THR A 34 -4.62 -18.43 15.97
CA THR A 34 -4.41 -19.03 14.67
C THR A 34 -4.46 -17.83 13.73
N LYS A 35 -3.32 -17.49 13.11
CA LYS A 35 -3.19 -16.37 12.15
C LYS A 35 -4.34 -16.29 11.14
N TRP A 36 -5.02 -17.41 10.90
CA TRP A 36 -6.29 -17.54 10.19
C TRP A 36 -7.50 -17.12 11.03
N THR A 37 -7.56 -15.84 11.42
CA THR A 37 -8.82 -15.19 11.83
C THR A 37 -9.57 -14.70 10.60
N LEU A 38 -10.83 -14.26 10.75
CA LEU A 38 -11.60 -13.67 9.64
C LEU A 38 -10.82 -12.50 9.00
N TRP A 39 -10.30 -11.60 9.84
CA TRP A 39 -9.54 -10.43 9.41
C TRP A 39 -8.19 -10.83 8.80
N GLY A 40 -7.50 -11.81 9.38
CA GLY A 40 -6.30 -12.39 8.78
C GLY A 40 -6.57 -13.00 7.40
N GLY A 41 -7.70 -13.68 7.23
CA GLY A 41 -8.13 -14.25 5.95
C GLY A 41 -8.49 -13.19 4.90
N VAL A 42 -9.12 -12.08 5.30
CA VAL A 42 -9.38 -10.94 4.42
C VAL A 42 -8.07 -10.28 3.99
N TYR A 43 -7.15 -10.06 4.94
CA TYR A 43 -5.82 -9.53 4.64
C TYR A 43 -5.04 -10.45 3.68
N TYR A 44 -5.15 -11.78 3.85
CA TYR A 44 -4.56 -12.76 2.95
C TYR A 44 -5.11 -12.61 1.53
N ALA A 45 -6.44 -12.62 1.40
CA ALA A 45 -7.12 -12.50 0.12
C ALA A 45 -6.74 -11.19 -0.56
N ALA A 46 -6.73 -10.07 0.19
CA ALA A 46 -6.29 -8.76 -0.28
C ALA A 46 -4.87 -8.80 -0.83
N SER A 47 -3.91 -9.32 -0.06
CA SER A 47 -2.51 -9.43 -0.49
C SER A 47 -2.31 -10.33 -1.72
N LEU A 48 -3.20 -11.32 -1.91
CA LEU A 48 -3.15 -12.28 -3.00
C LEU A 48 -3.64 -11.68 -4.32
N TYR A 49 -4.81 -11.01 -4.34
CA TYR A 49 -5.34 -10.41 -5.56
C TYR A 49 -4.67 -9.08 -5.93
N THR A 50 -4.12 -8.35 -4.95
CA THR A 50 -3.29 -7.16 -5.20
C THR A 50 -1.84 -7.50 -5.55
N THR A 51 -1.52 -8.81 -5.54
CA THR A 51 -0.18 -9.36 -5.79
C THR A 51 0.93 -8.82 -4.90
N ILE A 52 0.60 -8.10 -3.80
CA ILE A 52 1.61 -7.59 -2.86
C ILE A 52 2.30 -8.77 -2.16
N GLY A 53 1.50 -9.76 -1.72
CA GLY A 53 2.00 -11.04 -1.24
C GLY A 53 3.14 -10.95 -0.21
N TYR A 54 2.91 -10.26 0.91
CA TYR A 54 3.95 -10.04 1.95
C TYR A 54 4.62 -11.33 2.46
N GLY A 55 3.96 -12.49 2.34
CA GLY A 55 4.59 -13.79 2.60
C GLY A 55 4.76 -14.14 4.08
N ASN A 56 4.27 -13.31 5.00
CA ASN A 56 4.25 -13.55 6.45
C ASN A 56 3.34 -14.73 6.86
N PHE A 57 2.34 -15.05 6.05
CA PHE A 57 1.45 -16.18 6.29
C PHE A 57 0.87 -16.70 4.97
N PHE A 58 0.84 -18.03 4.82
CA PHE A 58 0.46 -18.72 3.59
C PHE A 58 -0.17 -20.08 3.91
N PRO A 59 -1.05 -20.60 3.04
CA PRO A 59 -1.69 -21.89 3.24
C PRO A 59 -0.64 -23.01 3.22
N ARG A 60 -0.55 -23.74 4.34
CA ARG A 60 0.32 -24.91 4.47
C ARG A 60 -0.27 -26.14 3.78
N THR A 61 -1.59 -26.19 3.61
CA THR A 61 -2.30 -27.33 3.02
C THR A 61 -2.26 -27.28 1.49
N THR A 62 -2.13 -28.45 0.85
CA THR A 62 -2.17 -28.57 -0.62
C THR A 62 -3.47 -28.02 -1.20
N ALA A 63 -4.60 -28.30 -0.55
CA ALA A 63 -5.91 -27.79 -0.96
C ALA A 63 -5.97 -26.25 -0.91
N GLY A 64 -5.47 -25.62 0.17
CA GLY A 64 -5.46 -24.16 0.30
C GLY A 64 -4.59 -23.48 -0.76
N ARG A 65 -3.48 -24.11 -1.17
CA ARG A 65 -2.64 -23.62 -2.27
C ARG A 65 -3.38 -23.64 -3.61
N ILE A 66 -4.07 -24.73 -3.93
CA ILE A 66 -4.86 -24.85 -5.17
C ILE A 66 -5.98 -23.80 -5.20
N VAL A 67 -6.71 -23.63 -4.10
CA VAL A 67 -7.76 -22.60 -3.98
C VAL A 67 -7.18 -21.20 -4.18
N SER A 68 -6.01 -20.91 -3.60
CA SER A 68 -5.33 -19.62 -3.77
C SER A 68 -4.90 -19.37 -5.21
N MET A 69 -4.42 -20.40 -5.93
CA MET A 69 -4.08 -20.30 -7.35
C MET A 69 -5.31 -19.97 -8.21
N LEU A 70 -6.43 -20.68 -7.99
CA LEU A 70 -7.69 -20.41 -8.70
C LEU A 70 -8.21 -18.99 -8.40
N TYR A 71 -8.12 -18.57 -7.14
CA TYR A 71 -8.53 -17.23 -6.72
C TYR A 71 -7.69 -16.14 -7.40
N ALA A 72 -6.37 -16.31 -7.50
CA ALA A 72 -5.49 -15.36 -8.16
C ALA A 72 -5.80 -15.18 -9.66
N ILE A 73 -6.17 -16.26 -10.36
CA ILE A 73 -6.49 -16.21 -11.81
C ILE A 73 -7.65 -15.27 -12.10
N PHE A 74 -8.70 -15.25 -11.26
CA PHE A 74 -9.84 -14.36 -11.44
C PHE A 74 -9.69 -13.03 -10.71
N GLY A 75 -8.98 -13.02 -9.57
CA GLY A 75 -8.79 -11.83 -8.75
C GLY A 75 -7.90 -10.77 -9.42
N ILE A 76 -6.79 -11.18 -10.04
CA ILE A 76 -5.85 -10.23 -10.66
C ILE A 76 -6.50 -9.43 -11.81
N PRO A 77 -7.21 -10.05 -12.78
CA PRO A 77 -7.90 -9.30 -13.82
C PRO A 77 -8.97 -8.35 -13.28
N LEU A 78 -9.74 -8.80 -12.29
CA LEU A 78 -10.81 -7.99 -11.68
C LEU A 78 -10.22 -6.72 -11.03
N VAL A 79 -9.13 -6.88 -10.28
CA VAL A 79 -8.46 -5.75 -9.61
C VAL A 79 -7.82 -4.82 -10.62
N PHE A 80 -7.23 -5.36 -11.69
CA PHE A 80 -6.67 -4.54 -12.76
C PHE A 80 -7.74 -3.66 -13.42
N THR A 81 -8.94 -4.20 -13.70
CA THR A 81 -10.05 -3.42 -14.25
C THR A 81 -10.50 -2.31 -13.30
N ILE A 82 -10.66 -2.62 -12.01
CA ILE A 82 -10.99 -1.62 -10.99
C ILE A 82 -9.91 -0.54 -10.96
N LEU A 83 -8.63 -0.91 -10.92
CA LEU A 83 -7.53 0.07 -10.91
C LEU A 83 -7.54 0.97 -12.15
N CYS A 84 -7.87 0.45 -13.32
CA CYS A 84 -8.02 1.26 -14.52
C CYS A 84 -9.16 2.30 -14.39
N GLU A 85 -10.34 1.88 -13.95
CA GLU A 85 -11.49 2.79 -13.78
C GLU A 85 -11.20 3.90 -12.76
N TRP A 86 -10.62 3.53 -11.63
CA TRP A 86 -10.23 4.49 -10.59
C TRP A 86 -9.07 5.40 -11.03
N GLY A 87 -8.16 4.89 -11.86
CA GLY A 87 -7.09 5.68 -12.47
C GLY A 87 -7.60 6.76 -13.43
N PHE A 88 -8.58 6.42 -14.28
CA PHE A 88 -9.22 7.42 -15.14
C PHE A 88 -9.99 8.46 -14.34
N LEU A 89 -10.73 8.04 -13.31
CA LEU A 89 -11.41 8.96 -12.41
C LEU A 89 -10.40 9.93 -11.79
N TYR A 90 -9.31 9.43 -11.23
CA TYR A 90 -8.24 10.25 -10.65
C TYR A 90 -7.64 11.25 -11.66
N PHE A 91 -7.36 10.80 -12.88
CA PHE A 91 -6.88 11.65 -13.96
C PHE A 91 -7.86 12.80 -14.25
N THR A 92 -9.16 12.50 -14.37
CA THR A 92 -10.18 13.53 -14.62
C THR A 92 -10.30 14.54 -13.47
N TRP A 93 -10.13 14.13 -12.21
CA TRP A 93 -10.12 15.05 -11.07
C TRP A 93 -8.94 16.03 -11.13
N ILE A 94 -7.75 15.54 -11.51
CA ILE A 94 -6.57 16.40 -11.68
C ILE A 94 -6.77 17.37 -12.83
N GLU A 95 -7.25 16.89 -13.98
CA GLU A 95 -7.52 17.77 -15.13
C GLU A 95 -8.58 18.81 -14.80
N TYR A 96 -9.62 18.42 -14.08
CA TYR A 96 -10.66 19.34 -13.60
C TYR A 96 -10.07 20.41 -12.66
N GLY A 97 -9.25 20.01 -11.68
CA GLY A 97 -8.58 20.93 -10.77
C GLY A 97 -7.57 21.84 -11.48
N TRP A 98 -6.80 21.30 -12.43
CA TRP A 98 -5.83 22.06 -13.22
C TRP A 98 -6.53 23.11 -14.10
N ASN A 99 -7.59 22.70 -14.80
CA ASN A 99 -8.33 23.59 -15.69
C ASN A 99 -9.08 24.69 -14.90
N TRP A 100 -9.55 24.38 -13.69
CA TRP A 100 -10.12 25.36 -12.76
C TRP A 100 -9.10 26.45 -12.36
N GLU A 101 -7.88 26.05 -12.00
CA GLU A 101 -6.80 26.97 -11.63
C GLU A 101 -6.40 27.86 -12.82
N SER A 102 -6.22 27.29 -14.02
CA SER A 102 -5.91 28.06 -15.22
C SER A 102 -7.06 28.97 -15.69
N SER A 103 -8.31 28.60 -15.39
CA SER A 103 -9.48 29.45 -15.66
C SER A 103 -9.53 30.68 -14.74
N THR A 104 -8.91 30.60 -13.57
CA THR A 104 -8.79 31.72 -12.63
C THR A 104 -7.60 32.64 -12.98
N SER A 105 -6.54 32.09 -13.61
CA SER A 105 -5.39 32.85 -14.12
C SER A 105 -5.59 33.51 -15.50
N GLY A 106 -6.72 33.25 -16.18
CA GLY A 106 -7.06 33.83 -17.50
C GLY A 106 -7.32 35.35 -17.51
N GLY A 107 -7.22 36.04 -16.37
CA GLY A 107 -7.33 37.50 -16.27
C GLY A 107 -6.15 38.28 -16.88
N GLU A 108 -4.96 37.67 -17.02
CA GLU A 108 -3.76 38.38 -17.53
C GLU A 108 -3.56 38.27 -19.05
N THR A 109 -4.16 37.26 -19.70
CA THR A 109 -3.98 37.01 -21.15
C THR A 109 -4.61 38.10 -22.03
N SER A 110 -5.64 38.80 -21.52
CA SER A 110 -6.26 39.92 -22.24
C SER A 110 -5.31 41.12 -22.39
N PHE A 111 -4.41 41.36 -21.44
CA PHE A 111 -3.46 42.48 -21.49
C PHE A 111 -2.31 42.24 -22.50
N LYS A 112 -1.90 40.98 -22.70
CA LYS A 112 -0.89 40.63 -23.72
C LYS A 112 -1.41 40.74 -25.15
N ARG A 113 -2.71 40.47 -25.39
CA ARG A 113 -3.32 40.60 -26.72
C ARG A 113 -3.33 42.03 -27.25
N GLU A 114 -3.40 43.03 -26.38
CA GLU A 114 -3.39 44.44 -26.78
C GLU A 114 -1.98 44.95 -27.14
N ILE A 115 -0.92 44.37 -26.56
CA ILE A 115 0.48 44.71 -26.88
C ILE A 115 0.92 44.06 -28.20
N GLU A 116 0.44 42.87 -28.53
CA GLU A 116 0.86 42.12 -29.73
C GLU A 116 0.11 42.55 -31.01
N SER A 117 -1.08 43.15 -30.85
CA SER A 117 -1.88 43.73 -31.94
C SER A 117 -1.17 44.88 -32.68
N ASN A 118 -0.15 45.49 -32.07
CA ASN A 118 0.58 46.63 -32.63
C ASN A 118 1.86 46.24 -33.41
N LYS A 119 2.00 44.98 -33.84
CA LYS A 119 3.15 44.54 -34.66
C LYS A 119 2.84 44.75 -36.15
N PRO A 120 3.67 45.50 -36.91
CA PRO A 120 3.41 45.76 -38.33
C PRO A 120 3.45 44.45 -39.15
N LEU A 121 2.45 44.29 -40.02
CA LEU A 121 2.24 43.14 -40.88
C LEU A 121 3.38 42.98 -41.89
N GLY A 122 4.27 42.03 -41.65
CA GLY A 122 5.36 41.73 -42.57
C GLY A 122 6.18 40.52 -42.19
N GLU A 123 5.57 39.33 -42.13
CA GLU A 123 6.27 38.07 -42.40
C GLU A 123 5.23 36.97 -42.67
N LEU A 124 5.22 36.43 -43.89
CA LEU A 124 4.48 35.23 -44.24
C LEU A 124 5.22 34.04 -43.60
N ASP A 125 4.86 33.70 -42.37
CA ASP A 125 5.43 32.52 -41.71
C ASP A 125 4.64 31.27 -42.14
N VAL A 126 5.36 30.37 -42.82
CA VAL A 126 4.86 29.05 -43.19
C VAL A 126 4.72 28.27 -41.90
N VAL A 127 3.50 28.15 -41.41
CA VAL A 127 3.17 27.33 -40.22
C VAL A 127 3.45 25.87 -40.56
N LEU A 128 4.68 25.43 -40.29
CA LEU A 128 4.97 24.04 -39.96
C LEU A 128 4.05 23.69 -38.77
N PRO A 129 3.30 22.58 -38.81
CA PRO A 129 2.52 22.18 -37.65
C PRO A 129 3.53 21.98 -36.53
N ALA A 130 3.40 22.78 -35.47
CA ALA A 130 4.19 22.68 -34.26
C ALA A 130 3.93 21.32 -33.61
N GLU A 131 4.61 20.31 -34.13
CA GLU A 131 5.02 19.16 -33.37
C GLU A 131 5.83 19.72 -32.19
N GLU A 132 5.32 19.48 -30.97
CA GLU A 132 5.95 19.81 -29.68
C GLU A 132 5.65 21.17 -29.00
N GLN A 133 4.41 21.67 -29.04
CA GLN A 133 3.83 22.36 -27.88
C GLN A 133 2.84 21.44 -27.17
N THR A 134 3.35 20.33 -26.62
CA THR A 134 2.57 19.52 -25.70
C THR A 134 2.28 20.37 -24.46
N GLN A 135 1.01 20.60 -24.19
CA GLN A 135 0.47 21.12 -22.95
C GLN A 135 0.84 20.12 -21.82
N THR A 136 2.09 20.15 -21.35
CA THR A 136 2.72 19.11 -20.48
C THR A 136 2.22 19.10 -19.04
N VAL A 137 1.08 19.73 -18.75
CA VAL A 137 0.67 20.05 -17.38
C VAL A 137 -0.56 19.32 -16.81
N PRO A 138 -0.88 18.10 -17.26
CA PRO A 138 -1.61 17.14 -16.40
C PRO A 138 -0.67 16.08 -15.78
N MET A 139 0.36 15.62 -16.49
CA MET A 139 1.24 14.53 -16.03
C MET A 139 2.16 14.95 -14.87
N LYS A 140 2.76 16.15 -14.93
CA LYS A 140 3.65 16.64 -13.85
C LYS A 140 2.88 16.90 -12.55
N ALA A 141 1.67 17.47 -12.66
CA ALA A 141 0.78 17.71 -11.52
C ALA A 141 0.35 16.40 -10.86
N ALA A 142 0.01 15.37 -11.65
CA ALA A 142 -0.32 14.03 -11.15
C ALA A 142 0.82 13.42 -10.33
N ILE A 143 2.05 13.49 -10.83
CA ILE A 143 3.23 12.96 -10.13
C ILE A 143 3.44 13.68 -8.79
N ILE A 144 3.38 15.02 -8.78
CA ILE A 144 3.56 15.83 -7.57
C ILE A 144 2.48 15.51 -6.52
N PHE A 145 1.21 15.41 -6.95
CA PHE A 145 0.12 15.04 -6.07
C PHE A 145 0.31 13.62 -5.49
N PHE A 146 0.72 12.67 -6.32
CA PHE A 146 0.98 11.30 -5.89
C PHE A 146 2.07 11.21 -4.82
N PHE A 147 3.20 11.91 -5.00
CA PHE A 147 4.26 11.96 -4.00
C PHE A 147 3.80 12.66 -2.70
N MET A 148 3.05 13.76 -2.80
CA MET A 148 2.48 14.42 -1.63
C MET A 148 1.50 13.51 -0.87
N TRP A 149 0.68 12.73 -1.58
CA TRP A 149 -0.23 11.77 -0.98
C TRP A 149 0.51 10.68 -0.19
N ILE A 150 1.60 10.14 -0.75
CA ILE A 150 2.45 9.16 -0.06
C ILE A 150 3.04 9.78 1.21
N SER A 151 3.59 10.99 1.14
CA SER A 151 4.13 11.68 2.31
C SER A 151 3.07 11.94 3.38
N LEU A 152 1.86 12.32 2.98
CA LEU A 152 0.73 12.52 3.90
C LEU A 152 0.31 11.20 4.57
N SER A 153 0.24 10.10 3.81
CA SER A 153 -0.10 8.78 4.36
C SER A 153 0.94 8.28 5.38
N ALA A 154 2.23 8.49 5.12
CA ALA A 154 3.31 8.19 6.06
C ALA A 154 3.21 9.03 7.33
N PHE A 155 2.81 10.30 7.21
CA PHE A 155 2.57 11.17 8.36
C PHE A 155 1.36 10.71 9.20
N ILE A 156 0.28 10.26 8.57
CA ILE A 156 -0.90 9.75 9.28
C ILE A 156 -0.56 8.48 10.07
N VAL A 157 0.15 7.52 9.47
CA VAL A 157 0.57 6.29 10.18
C VAL A 157 1.51 6.63 11.32
N ARG A 158 2.40 7.61 11.14
CA ARG A 158 3.26 8.12 12.22
C ARG A 158 2.48 8.67 13.42
N LEU A 159 1.30 9.23 13.19
CA LEU A 159 0.43 9.73 14.26
C LEU A 159 -0.31 8.59 14.97
N TRP A 160 -0.65 7.52 14.26
CA TRP A 160 -1.39 6.40 14.83
C TRP A 160 -0.49 5.41 15.57
N GLU A 161 0.72 5.18 15.06
CA GLU A 161 1.73 4.32 15.67
C GLU A 161 2.91 5.15 16.16
N TYR A 162 3.04 5.28 17.48
CA TYR A 162 4.06 6.13 18.10
C TYR A 162 5.50 5.61 17.93
N GLU A 163 5.65 4.29 17.72
CA GLU A 163 6.91 3.54 17.56
C GLU A 163 7.57 3.75 16.18
N TRP A 164 6.86 4.34 15.21
CA TRP A 164 7.31 4.36 13.82
C TRP A 164 8.18 5.54 13.45
N SER A 165 9.22 5.28 12.66
CA SER A 165 9.96 6.33 11.98
C SER A 165 9.27 6.71 10.66
N TYR A 166 9.31 7.98 10.28
CA TYR A 166 8.74 8.46 9.02
C TYR A 166 9.30 7.70 7.80
N PHE A 167 10.60 7.38 7.83
CA PHE A 167 11.26 6.65 6.74
C PHE A 167 10.74 5.21 6.61
N SER A 168 10.45 4.53 7.74
CA SER A 168 9.86 3.19 7.74
C SER A 168 8.43 3.20 7.19
N ALA A 169 7.61 4.18 7.58
CA ALA A 169 6.25 4.34 7.06
C ALA A 169 6.26 4.61 5.55
N PHE A 170 7.11 5.53 5.11
CA PHE A 170 7.29 5.81 3.68
C PHE A 170 7.73 4.57 2.89
N TYR A 171 8.72 3.83 3.40
CA TYR A 171 9.21 2.61 2.77
C TYR A 171 8.11 1.52 2.67
N PHE A 172 7.29 1.38 3.71
CA PHE A 172 6.14 0.48 3.71
C PHE A 172 5.12 0.84 2.62
N PHE A 173 4.71 2.11 2.52
CA PHE A 173 3.77 2.54 1.49
C PHE A 173 4.34 2.39 0.08
N PHE A 174 5.61 2.74 -0.11
CA PHE A 174 6.27 2.59 -1.40
C PHE A 174 6.34 1.13 -1.86
N THR A 175 6.79 0.23 -1.00
CA THR A 175 6.92 -1.20 -1.34
C THR A 175 5.58 -1.90 -1.51
N SER A 176 4.53 -1.42 -0.83
CA SER A 176 3.16 -1.90 -1.00
C SER A 176 2.55 -1.45 -2.33
N LEU A 177 2.76 -0.17 -2.70
CA LEU A 177 2.23 0.40 -3.96
C LEU A 177 2.95 -0.12 -5.19
N THR A 178 4.25 -0.35 -5.09
CA THR A 178 5.04 -0.98 -6.15
C THR A 178 4.91 -2.51 -6.14
N THR A 179 4.12 -3.06 -5.22
CA THR A 179 3.80 -4.49 -5.17
C THR A 179 5.05 -5.36 -4.94
N ILE A 180 6.10 -4.80 -4.33
CA ILE A 180 7.33 -5.52 -3.95
C ILE A 180 7.09 -6.36 -2.70
N GLY A 181 6.26 -5.86 -1.76
CA GLY A 181 5.74 -6.66 -0.66
C GLY A 181 6.78 -7.20 0.32
N THR A 182 7.76 -6.40 0.74
CA THR A 182 8.76 -6.88 1.70
C THR A 182 8.17 -6.97 3.11
N CYS A 183 8.14 -8.19 3.69
CA CYS A 183 7.66 -8.46 5.06
C CYS A 183 8.48 -7.79 6.18
N GLN A 184 9.68 -7.27 5.91
CA GLN A 184 10.63 -6.83 6.95
C GLN A 184 10.21 -5.58 7.74
N THR A 185 9.09 -4.95 7.40
CA THR A 185 8.61 -3.79 8.15
C THR A 185 8.02 -4.22 9.49
N PRO A 186 8.31 -3.50 10.59
CA PRO A 186 7.79 -3.80 11.92
C PRO A 186 6.24 -3.92 12.00
N PHE A 187 5.49 -3.37 11.03
CA PHE A 187 4.02 -3.31 11.01
C PHE A 187 3.37 -4.66 11.10
N GLN A 188 3.91 -5.58 10.31
CA GLN A 188 3.39 -6.92 10.19
C GLN A 188 3.84 -7.80 11.36
N VAL A 189 4.73 -7.30 12.21
CA VAL A 189 5.10 -7.93 13.49
C VAL A 189 4.16 -7.41 14.58
N TYR A 190 4.00 -6.09 14.71
CA TYR A 190 3.15 -5.47 15.73
C TYR A 190 1.66 -5.70 15.53
N GLU A 191 1.11 -5.67 14.32
CA GLU A 191 -0.34 -5.94 14.13
C GLU A 191 -0.71 -7.40 14.49
N PHE A 192 0.26 -8.33 14.40
CA PHE A 192 0.11 -9.70 14.89
C PHE A 192 0.38 -9.85 16.39
N GLU A 193 1.00 -8.87 17.04
CA GLU A 193 1.45 -8.92 18.44
C GLU A 193 0.65 -8.00 19.36
N VAL A 194 -0.07 -7.01 18.82
CA VAL A 194 -0.82 -5.99 19.57
C VAL A 194 -2.34 -6.22 19.49
N HIS A 195 -2.82 -7.08 18.58
CA HIS A 195 -4.24 -7.42 18.47
C HIS A 195 -4.62 -8.83 18.94
N PHE A 196 -3.69 -9.59 19.52
CA PHE A 196 -3.97 -10.86 20.18
C PHE A 196 -3.05 -11.10 21.38
#